data_AF-A0A965NC51-F1
#
_entry.id   AF-A0A965NC51-F1
#
_cell.length_a   1.000
_cell.length_b   1.000
_cell.length_c   1.000
_cell.angle_alpha   90.00
_cell.angle_beta   90.00
_cell.angle_gamma   90.00
#
_symmetry.space_group_name_H-M   'P 1'
#
loop_
_entity.id
_entity.type
_entity.pdbx_description
1 polymer ?
#
loop_
_entity_poly.entity_id
_entity_poly.type
_entity_poly.pdbx_seq_one_letter_code
_entity_poly.pdbx_strand_id
1 'polypeptide(L)' 'MSNTRIFEVYRYDPEKDAAPRMQTYEVELDGSERMLLDALVKL' A
#
# COMPACT_ATOMS: atom_id res chain seq x y z
N MET A 1 -6.06 -2.59 -19.72
CA MET A 1 -4.62 -2.32 -19.55
C MET A 1 -4.36 -2.43 -18.06
N SER A 2 -3.78 -3.53 -17.60
CA SER A 2 -3.45 -3.75 -16.19
C SER A 2 -2.37 -2.76 -15.78
N ASN A 3 -2.62 -1.98 -14.73
CA ASN A 3 -1.75 -0.90 -14.32
C ASN A 3 -1.15 -1.24 -12.95
N THR A 4 -0.03 -1.95 -12.96
CA THR A 4 0.70 -2.30 -11.73
C THR A 4 1.28 -1.05 -11.10
N ARG A 5 0.96 -0.82 -9.82
CA ARG A 5 1.48 0.30 -9.04
C ARG A 5 2.23 -0.20 -7.82
N ILE A 6 3.32 0.49 -7.53
CA ILE A 6 4.15 0.26 -6.34
C ILE A 6 3.75 1.31 -5.30
N PHE A 7 3.43 0.84 -4.09
CA PHE A 7 3.08 1.67 -2.94
C PHE A 7 4.10 1.46 -1.83
N GLU A 8 4.74 2.54 -1.39
CA GLU A 8 5.64 2.52 -0.23
C GLU A 8 4.87 3.04 0.99
N VAL A 9 4.52 2.13 1.90
CA VAL A 9 3.73 2.41 3.09
C VAL A 9 4.65 2.48 4.30
N TYR A 10 4.70 3.66 4.92
CA TYR A 10 5.36 3.87 6.20
C TYR A 10 4.48 3.30 7.31
N ARG A 11 4.97 2.28 8.01
CA ARG A 11 4.28 1.66 9.15
C ARG A 11 5.06 1.94 10.42
N TYR A 12 4.39 2.60 11.36
CA TYR A 12 4.89 2.85 12.70
C TYR A 12 3.88 2.28 13.70
N ASP A 13 4.34 1.33 14.51
CA ASP A 13 3.55 0.74 15.59
C ASP A 13 4.27 1.04 16.91
N PRO A 14 3.85 2.07 17.67
CA PRO A 14 4.53 2.48 18.90
C PRO A 14 4.38 1.46 20.04
N GLU A 15 3.45 0.51 19.95
CA GLU A 15 3.21 -0.49 20.99
C GLU A 15 3.98 -1.79 20.74
N LYS A 16 4.25 -2.15 19.48
CA LYS A 16 4.97 -3.40 19.12
C LYS A 16 6.38 -3.22 18.57
N ASP A 17 6.68 -2.15 17.85
CA ASP A 17 7.97 -1.98 17.17
C ASP A 17 8.67 -0.68 17.63
N ALA A 18 9.93 -0.80 18.06
CA ALA A 18 10.73 0.34 18.56
C ALA A 18 11.17 1.33 17.46
N ALA A 19 11.06 0.95 16.19
CA ALA A 19 11.44 1.79 15.06
C ALA A 19 10.41 1.68 13.92
N PRO A 20 10.06 2.81 13.27
CA PRO A 20 9.22 2.80 12.09
C PRO A 20 9.88 2.03 10.94
N ARG A 21 9.06 1.38 10.13
CA ARG A 21 9.52 0.58 8.98
C ARG A 21 8.76 0.93 7.71
N MET A 22 9.49 0.93 6.61
CA MET A 22 8.93 1.06 5.27
C MET A 22 8.51 -0.31 4.77
N GLN A 23 7.33 -0.39 4.14
CA GLN A 23 6.90 -1.59 3.44
C GLN A 23 6.40 -1.26 2.05
N THR A 24 6.98 -1.94 1.08
CA THR A 24 6.62 -1.80 -0.33
C THR A 24 5.58 -2.86 -0.70
N TYR A 25 4.51 -2.43 -1.35
CA TYR A 25 3.45 -3.28 -1.87
C TYR A 25 3.32 -3.06 -3.37
N GLU A 26 3.24 -4.16 -4.12
CA GLU A 26 2.96 -4.15 -5.55
C GLU A 26 1.50 -4.57 -5.73
N VAL A 27 0.69 -3.68 -6.31
CA VAL A 27 -0.75 -3.90 -6.48
C VAL A 27 -1.10 -3.70 -7.94
N GLU A 28 -1.76 -4.69 -8.53
CA GLU A 28 -2.32 -4.60 -9.88
C GLU A 28 -3.67 -3.88 -9.81
N LEU A 29 -3.75 -2.71 -10.44
CA LEU A 29 -5.01 -1.95 -10.55
C LEU A 29 -5.61 -2.16 -11.94
N ASP A 30 -6.88 -2.55 -11.98
CA ASP A 30 -7.60 -2.80 -13.23
C ASP A 30 -8.14 -1.52 -13.90
N GLY A 31 -7.74 -0.34 -13.40
CA GLY A 31 -8.07 0.97 -14.00
C GLY A 31 -9.45 1.52 -13.64
N SER A 32 -10.32 0.73 -13.00
CA SER A 32 -11.55 1.20 -12.33
C SER A 32 -11.24 1.86 -10.98
N GLU A 33 -10.16 1.45 -10.33
CA GLU A 33 -9.75 1.88 -8.99
C GLU A 33 -8.71 3.00 -9.10
N ARG A 34 -9.19 4.25 -9.09
CA ARG A 34 -8.34 5.45 -9.23
C ARG A 34 -7.86 6.02 -7.89
N MET A 35 -8.36 5.52 -6.76
CA MET A 35 -8.08 6.08 -5.44
C MET A 35 -7.18 5.16 -4.61
N LEU A 36 -6.21 5.76 -3.91
CA LEU A 36 -5.29 5.07 -3.01
C LEU A 36 -6.02 4.24 -1.94
N LEU A 37 -7.17 4.75 -1.48
CA LEU A 37 -7.97 4.12 -0.45
C LEU A 37 -8.56 2.78 -0.89
N ASP A 38 -9.07 2.69 -2.13
CA ASP A 38 -9.64 1.44 -2.67
C ASP A 38 -8.55 0.37 -2.83
N ALA A 39 -7.35 0.78 -3.25
CA ALA A 39 -6.19 -0.10 -3.36
C ALA A 39 -5.73 -0.63 -1.99
N LEU A 40 -5.77 0.20 -0.95
CA LEU A 40 -5.42 -0.20 0.42
C LEU A 40 -6.48 -1.10 1.07
N VAL A 41 -7.77 -0.96 0.74
CA VAL A 41 -8.84 -1.82 1.26
C VAL A 41 -8.78 -3.24 0.68
N LYS A 42 -8.17 -3.41 -0.49
CA LYS A 42 -7.95 -4.71 -1.14
C LYS A 42 -6.76 -5.51 -0.57
N LEU A 43 -5.88 -4.88 0.21
CA LEU A 43 -4.71 -5.49 0.85
C LEU A 43 -5.08 -6.20 2.16
#